data_AF-A0A6B3H7G9-F1
#
_entry.id   AF-A0A6B3H7G9-F1
#
_cell.length_a   1.000
_cell.length_b   1.000
_cell.length_c   1.000
_cell.angle_alpha   90.00
_cell.angle_beta   90.00
_cell.angle_gamma   90.00
#
_symmetry.space_group_name_H-M   'P 1'
#
loop_
_entity.id
_entity.type
_entity.pdbx_description
1 polymer ?
#
loop_
_entity_poly.entity_id
_entity_poly.type
_entity_poly.pdbx_seq_one_letter_code
_entity_poly.pdbx_strand_id
1 'polypeptide(L)'
;LTPAEASGFTSTPGSGVTATIGGHAVRAGAPARLAAAGDADLDDAVTSLENGGRTAVLIMRDDLPVGVLGIADRLRTDAKATVAALTELTGRPPVLLTGDNERAARHLAAEVGITRIRA
;
A
#
# COMPACT_ATOMS: atom_id res chain seq x y z
N LEU A 1 4.46 -10.80 -23.92
CA LEU A 1 3.67 -9.57 -24.09
C LEU A 1 4.60 -8.40 -23.81
N THR A 2 4.77 -7.48 -24.75
CA THR A 2 5.55 -6.25 -24.53
C THR A 2 4.56 -5.13 -24.21
N PRO A 3 4.63 -4.50 -23.04
CA PRO A 3 3.71 -3.40 -22.71
C PRO A 3 3.98 -2.19 -23.61
N ALA A 4 2.92 -1.41 -23.89
CA ALA A 4 3.06 -0.15 -24.59
C ALA A 4 3.88 0.85 -23.75
N GLU A 5 4.55 1.79 -24.41
CA GLU A 5 5.30 2.85 -23.75
C GLU A 5 4.36 3.76 -22.94
N ALA A 6 4.82 4.19 -21.77
CA ALA A 6 4.13 5.17 -20.93
C ALA A 6 4.69 6.57 -21.21
N SER A 7 3.82 7.54 -21.43
CA SER A 7 4.18 8.94 -21.62
C SER A 7 3.44 9.86 -20.65
N GLY A 8 3.95 11.08 -20.46
CA GLY A 8 3.31 12.08 -19.60
C GLY A 8 3.19 11.66 -18.13
N PHE A 9 4.12 10.84 -17.63
CA PHE A 9 4.09 10.39 -16.24
C PHE A 9 4.13 11.55 -15.24
N THR A 10 3.23 11.52 -14.27
CA THR A 10 3.24 12.43 -13.12
C THR A 10 3.02 11.66 -11.82
N SER A 11 3.65 12.14 -10.74
CA SER A 11 3.50 11.60 -9.39
C SER A 11 3.02 12.71 -8.46
N THR A 12 1.95 12.42 -7.72
CA THR A 12 1.48 13.28 -6.63
C THR A 12 1.67 12.52 -5.32
N PRO A 13 2.67 12.90 -4.50
CA PRO A 13 2.97 12.23 -3.24
C PRO A 13 1.73 12.07 -2.36
N GLY A 14 1.52 10.86 -1.85
CA GLY A 14 0.35 10.49 -1.04
C GLY A 14 -0.97 10.35 -1.81
N SER A 15 -1.03 10.67 -3.11
CA SER A 15 -2.24 10.49 -3.93
C SER A 15 -2.11 9.35 -4.94
N GLY A 16 -0.95 9.24 -5.61
CA GLY A 16 -0.73 8.23 -6.63
C GLY A 16 0.05 8.76 -7.84
N VAL A 17 -0.07 8.05 -8.96
CA VAL A 17 0.59 8.34 -10.24
C VAL A 17 -0.40 8.33 -11.39
N THR A 18 -0.10 9.09 -12.44
CA THR A 18 -0.85 9.09 -13.70
C THR A 18 0.09 9.04 -14.90
N ALA A 19 -0.37 8.43 -16.00
CA ALA A 19 0.36 8.37 -17.26
C ALA A 19 -0.60 8.08 -18.42
N THR A 20 -0.15 8.28 -19.65
CA THR A 20 -0.83 7.78 -20.86
C THR A 20 -0.14 6.50 -21.34
N ILE A 21 -0.91 5.41 -21.50
CA ILE A 21 -0.39 4.11 -21.95
C ILE A 21 -1.26 3.61 -23.10
N GLY A 22 -0.66 3.42 -24.29
CA GLY A 22 -1.40 2.97 -25.48
C GLY A 22 -2.57 3.89 -25.86
N GLY A 23 -2.45 5.21 -25.61
CA GLY A 23 -3.50 6.20 -25.89
C GLY A 23 -4.55 6.37 -24.78
N HIS A 24 -4.47 5.59 -23.69
CA HIS A 24 -5.43 5.65 -22.58
C HIS A 24 -4.87 6.40 -21.38
N ALA A 25 -5.71 7.18 -20.71
CA ALA A 25 -5.36 7.81 -19.44
C ALA A 25 -5.41 6.76 -18.32
N VAL A 26 -4.27 6.51 -17.68
CA VAL A 26 -4.12 5.52 -16.61
C VAL A 26 -3.78 6.21 -15.31
N ARG A 27 -4.47 5.85 -14.23
CA ARG A 27 -4.22 6.38 -12.87
C ARG A 27 -4.06 5.21 -11.91
N ALA A 28 -3.07 5.29 -11.01
CA ALA A 28 -2.86 4.31 -9.96
C ALA A 28 -2.69 5.02 -8.62
N GLY A 29 -3.41 4.61 -7.58
CA GLY A 29 -3.39 5.31 -6.30
C GLY A 29 -4.30 4.70 -5.25
N ALA A 30 -4.40 5.37 -4.09
CA ALA A 30 -5.19 4.89 -2.97
C ALA A 30 -6.70 4.86 -3.33
N PRO A 31 -7.44 3.76 -3.06
CA PRO A 31 -8.87 3.66 -3.35
C PRO A 31 -9.68 4.84 -2.82
N ALA A 32 -9.42 5.28 -1.57
CA ALA A 32 -10.08 6.41 -0.93
C ALA A 32 -9.95 7.76 -1.66
N ARG A 33 -8.99 7.90 -2.59
CA ARG A 33 -8.78 9.14 -3.38
C ARG A 33 -9.17 9.01 -4.84
N LEU A 34 -9.33 7.78 -5.35
CA LEU A 34 -9.59 7.51 -6.76
C LEU A 34 -11.01 7.01 -7.04
N ALA A 35 -11.64 6.32 -6.10
CA ALA A 35 -12.97 5.78 -6.27
C ALA A 35 -14.04 6.86 -6.08
N ALA A 36 -15.00 6.94 -6.99
CA ALA A 36 -16.32 7.45 -6.66
C ALA A 36 -17.05 6.30 -5.94
N ALA A 37 -17.49 6.53 -4.70
CA ALA A 37 -18.16 5.51 -3.89
C ALA A 37 -19.31 4.83 -4.68
N GLY A 38 -19.45 3.51 -4.58
CA GLY A 38 -20.64 2.80 -5.09
C GLY A 38 -20.43 1.52 -5.90
N ASP A 39 -19.20 1.02 -6.07
CA ASP A 39 -18.94 -0.29 -6.70
C ASP A 39 -18.62 -1.35 -5.63
N ALA A 40 -19.59 -2.20 -5.32
CA ALA A 40 -19.52 -3.15 -4.22
C ALA A 40 -18.42 -4.22 -4.42
N ASP A 41 -18.20 -4.68 -5.64
CA ASP A 41 -17.19 -5.71 -5.93
C ASP A 41 -15.76 -5.15 -5.73
N LEU A 42 -15.57 -3.88 -6.08
CA LEU A 42 -14.32 -3.17 -5.86
C LEU A 42 -14.05 -2.94 -4.37
N ASP A 43 -15.08 -2.52 -3.63
CA ASP A 43 -15.00 -2.27 -2.20
C ASP A 43 -14.65 -3.55 -1.43
N ASP A 44 -15.23 -4.69 -1.82
CA ASP A 44 -14.92 -6.01 -1.25
C ASP A 44 -13.48 -6.44 -1.56
N ALA A 45 -13.01 -6.23 -2.79
CA ALA A 45 -11.63 -6.54 -3.17
C ALA A 45 -10.61 -5.70 -2.40
N VAL A 46 -10.85 -4.39 -2.26
CA VAL A 46 -10.03 -3.47 -1.45
C VAL A 46 -10.02 -3.94 0.00
N THR A 47 -11.19 -4.19 0.58
CA THR A 47 -11.34 -4.62 1.98
C THR A 47 -10.59 -5.93 2.24
N SER A 48 -10.70 -6.90 1.33
CA SER A 48 -10.00 -8.18 1.43
C SER A 48 -8.48 -8.02 1.43
N LEU A 49 -7.95 -7.18 0.55
CA LEU A 49 -6.50 -6.90 0.48
C LEU A 49 -6.00 -6.19 1.74
N GLU A 50 -6.71 -5.17 2.20
CA GLU A 50 -6.32 -4.41 3.40
C GLU A 50 -6.41 -5.25 4.67
N ASN A 51 -7.43 -6.10 4.81
CA ASN A 51 -7.55 -7.04 5.93
C ASN A 51 -6.41 -8.07 5.92
N GLY A 52 -5.87 -8.39 4.74
CA GLY A 52 -4.67 -9.21 4.57
C GLY A 52 -3.35 -8.47 4.83
N GLY A 53 -3.38 -7.25 5.37
CA GLY A 53 -2.19 -6.46 5.68
C GLY A 53 -1.52 -5.85 4.44
N ARG A 54 -2.22 -5.81 3.30
CA ARG A 54 -1.68 -5.26 2.04
C ARG A 54 -2.15 -3.83 1.84
N THR A 55 -1.31 -3.01 1.21
CA THR A 55 -1.71 -1.72 0.67
C THR A 55 -2.43 -1.93 -0.65
N ALA A 56 -3.72 -1.57 -0.71
CA ALA A 56 -4.52 -1.61 -1.92
C ALA A 56 -4.22 -0.41 -2.82
N VAL A 57 -3.99 -0.66 -4.11
CA VAL A 57 -3.78 0.36 -5.15
C VAL A 57 -4.81 0.16 -6.24
N LEU A 58 -5.74 1.11 -6.37
CA LEU A 58 -6.75 1.11 -7.42
C LEU A 58 -6.14 1.56 -8.74
N ILE A 59 -6.42 0.81 -9.81
CA ILE A 59 -6.03 1.13 -11.19
C ILE A 59 -7.26 1.59 -11.95
N MET A 60 -7.18 2.79 -12.52
CA MET A 60 -8.20 3.40 -13.38
C MET A 60 -7.69 3.49 -14.82
N ARG A 61 -8.56 3.27 -15.79
CA ARG A 61 -8.35 3.53 -17.22
C ARG A 61 -9.52 4.36 -17.73
N ASP A 62 -9.23 5.54 -18.27
CA ASP A 62 -10.25 6.48 -18.78
C ASP A 62 -11.42 6.67 -17.80
N ASP A 63 -11.06 6.92 -16.53
CA ASP A 63 -11.97 7.09 -15.37
C ASP A 63 -12.84 5.87 -14.99
N LEU A 64 -12.54 4.70 -15.55
CA LEU A 64 -13.16 3.43 -15.14
C LEU A 64 -12.20 2.59 -14.30
N PRO A 65 -12.64 2.00 -13.18
CA PRO A 65 -11.82 1.07 -12.42
C PRO A 65 -11.61 -0.22 -13.23
N VAL A 66 -10.35 -0.67 -13.33
CA VAL A 66 -9.99 -1.88 -14.08
C VAL A 66 -9.34 -2.96 -13.20
N GLY A 67 -9.06 -2.64 -11.94
CA GLY A 67 -8.57 -3.61 -10.97
C GLY A 67 -7.90 -2.98 -9.76
N VAL A 68 -7.58 -3.81 -8.77
CA VAL A 68 -6.89 -3.42 -7.55
C VAL A 68 -5.63 -4.28 -7.40
N LEU A 69 -4.50 -3.65 -7.13
CA LEU A 69 -3.25 -4.31 -6.81
C LEU A 69 -3.05 -4.31 -5.29
N GLY A 70 -2.75 -5.48 -4.72
CA GLY A 70 -2.31 -5.60 -3.33
C GLY A 70 -0.80 -5.62 -3.24
N ILE A 71 -0.22 -4.61 -2.60
CA ILE A 71 1.22 -4.51 -2.36
C ILE A 71 1.48 -4.80 -0.88
N ALA A 72 2.47 -5.64 -0.59
CA ALA A 72 2.87 -5.94 0.78
C ALA A 72 4.38 -5.87 0.91
N ASP A 73 4.83 -5.21 1.97
CA ASP A 73 6.22 -5.26 2.36
C ASP A 73 6.53 -6.61 3.00
N ARG A 74 7.66 -7.19 2.60
CA ARG A 74 8.18 -8.38 3.24
C ARG A 74 9.19 -7.96 4.29
N LEU A 75 9.00 -8.45 5.51
CA LEU A 75 10.00 -8.32 6.54
C LEU A 75 11.31 -8.97 6.09
N ARG A 76 12.41 -8.31 6.44
CA ARG A 76 13.71 -8.97 6.40
C ARG A 76 13.71 -10.13 7.38
N THR A 77 14.42 -11.20 7.03
CA THR A 77 14.49 -12.42 7.83
C THR A 77 15.04 -12.19 9.24
N ASP A 78 15.85 -11.15 9.44
CA ASP A 78 16.46 -10.76 10.72
C ASP A 78 15.60 -9.76 11.53
N ALA A 79 14.54 -9.19 10.96
CA ALA A 79 13.83 -8.06 11.54
C ALA A 79 13.33 -8.30 12.98
N LYS A 80 12.75 -9.47 13.24
CA LYS A 80 12.26 -9.85 14.58
C LYS A 80 13.39 -9.92 15.60
N ALA A 81 14.52 -10.53 15.25
CA ALA A 81 15.68 -10.64 16.12
C ALA A 81 16.29 -9.25 16.39
N THR A 82 16.36 -8.40 15.37
CA THR A 82 16.84 -7.03 15.50
C THR A 82 15.96 -6.19 16.44
N VAL A 83 14.64 -6.26 16.31
CA VAL A 83 13.71 -5.53 17.20
C VAL A 83 13.86 -5.98 18.65
N ALA A 84 14.01 -7.29 18.90
CA ALA A 84 14.24 -7.82 20.23
C ALA A 84 15.57 -7.30 20.83
N ALA A 85 16.66 -7.39 20.08
CA ALA A 85 17.98 -6.93 20.53
C ALA A 85 18.01 -5.42 20.80
N LEU A 86 17.35 -4.60 19.97
CA LEU A 86 17.23 -3.16 20.20
C LEU A 86 16.42 -2.83 21.46
N THR A 87 15.37 -3.61 21.72
CA THR A 87 14.54 -3.44 22.92
C THR A 87 15.35 -3.74 24.18
N GLU A 88 16.14 -4.81 24.18
CA GLU A 88 17.04 -5.16 25.28
C GLU A 88 18.11 -4.10 25.50
N LEU A 89 18.77 -3.65 24.42
CA LEU A 89 19.85 -2.67 24.49
C LEU A 89 19.38 -1.30 25.02
N THR A 90 18.19 -0.86 24.61
CA THR A 90 17.69 0.49 24.93
C THR A 90 16.74 0.50 26.13
N GLY A 91 16.32 -0.67 26.61
CA GLY A 91 15.29 -0.83 27.64
C GLY A 91 13.89 -0.35 27.20
N ARG A 92 13.68 -0.08 25.91
CA ARG A 92 12.41 0.43 25.37
C ARG A 92 12.12 -0.17 23.99
N PRO A 93 10.87 -0.56 23.70
CA PRO A 93 10.52 -1.03 22.37
C PRO A 93 10.58 0.11 21.35
N PRO A 94 10.99 -0.16 20.09
CA PRO A 94 10.96 0.83 19.02
C PRO A 94 9.52 1.23 18.66
N VAL A 95 9.39 2.36 17.96
CA VAL A 95 8.13 2.85 17.39
C VAL A 95 8.20 2.67 15.87
N LEU A 96 7.18 2.06 15.26
CA LEU A 96 7.03 2.02 13.81
C LEU A 96 6.42 3.34 13.32
N LEU A 97 7.14 4.06 12.47
CA LEU A 97 6.64 5.23 11.74
C LEU A 97 6.60 4.89 10.25
N THR A 98 5.42 4.88 9.65
CA THR A 98 5.22 4.61 8.22
C THR A 98 4.19 5.57 7.63
N GLY A 99 4.15 5.70 6.32
CA GLY A 99 3.05 6.36 5.58
C GLY A 99 2.04 5.36 4.99
N ASP A 100 2.21 4.06 5.26
CA ASP A 100 1.25 3.04 4.88
C ASP A 100 -0.06 3.16 5.66
N ASN A 101 -1.10 2.47 5.18
CA ASN A 101 -2.36 2.41 5.92
C ASN A 101 -2.20 1.69 7.27
N GLU A 102 -3.06 2.04 8.22
CA GLU A 102 -2.98 1.56 9.61
C GLU A 102 -3.10 0.04 9.74
N ARG A 103 -3.83 -0.64 8.85
CA ARG A 103 -3.98 -2.10 8.86
C ARG A 103 -2.69 -2.80 8.46
N ALA A 104 -2.05 -2.36 7.37
CA ALA A 104 -0.75 -2.88 6.92
C ALA A 104 0.34 -2.65 7.98
N ALA A 105 0.40 -1.45 8.56
CA ALA A 105 1.35 -1.12 9.61
C ALA A 105 1.18 -2.03 10.85
N ARG A 106 -0.07 -2.25 11.30
CA ARG A 106 -0.37 -3.17 12.41
C ARG A 106 0.02 -4.61 12.12
N HIS A 107 -0.24 -5.08 10.90
CA HIS A 107 0.12 -6.44 10.49
C HIS A 107 1.64 -6.66 10.58
N LEU A 108 2.42 -5.77 9.95
CA LEU A 108 3.88 -5.83 9.96
C LEU A 108 4.45 -5.72 11.39
N ALA A 109 3.93 -4.78 12.18
CA ALA A 109 4.37 -4.54 13.54
C ALA A 109 4.13 -5.75 14.46
N ALA A 110 3.01 -6.45 14.29
CA ALA A 110 2.68 -7.65 15.06
C ALA A 110 3.67 -8.80 14.80
N GLU A 111 4.16 -8.95 13.57
CA GLU A 111 5.14 -9.99 13.23
C GLU A 111 6.51 -9.80 13.90
N VAL A 112 6.94 -8.54 14.09
CA VAL A 112 8.22 -8.20 14.73
C VAL A 112 8.11 -7.83 16.21
N GLY A 113 6.90 -7.72 16.76
CA GLY A 113 6.66 -7.39 18.16
C GLY A 113 6.71 -5.88 18.48
N ILE A 114 6.47 -5.02 17.51
CA ILE A 114 6.36 -3.57 17.73
C ILE A 114 4.93 -3.22 18.15
N THR A 115 4.77 -2.58 19.30
CA THR A 115 3.45 -2.25 19.87
C THR A 115 3.03 -0.79 19.66
N ARG A 116 3.99 0.09 19.31
CA ARG A 116 3.74 1.52 19.11
C ARG A 116 3.87 1.85 17.63
N ILE A 117 2.79 2.33 17.03
CA ILE A 117 2.67 2.58 15.60
C ILE A 117 2.18 4.01 15.36
N ARG A 118 2.75 4.65 14.33
CA ARG A 118 2.31 5.90 13.73
C ARG A 118 2.26 5.68 12.21
N ALA A 119 1.05 5.70 11.67
CA ALA A 119 0.71 5.48 10.27
C ALA A 119 -0.12 6.68 9.79
#